data_AF-A0A7S3B1V0-F1
#
_entry.id   AF-A0A7S3B1V0-F1
#
_cell.length_a   1.000
_cell.length_b   1.000
_cell.length_c   1.000
_cell.angle_alpha   90.00
_cell.angle_beta   90.00
_cell.angle_gamma   90.00
#
_symmetry.space_group_name_H-M   'P 1'
#
loop_
_entity.id
_entity.type
_entity.pdbx_description
1 polymer ?
#
loop_
_entity_poly.entity_id
_entity_poly.type
_entity_poly.pdbx_seq_one_letter_code
_entity_poly.pdbx_strand_id
1 'polypeptide(L)'
;PSTCEIPVTGCTAPSAANFESVATVLYPPEACTFALPGCTDSAATNYANASNSDDGTCQYDVFGCTAPEALNYNSDATLGAASVPCVYPISGCAESNARNFASDVTQHDAGECDYTRPIIGCMSALAYNFDSLATQDDPASCLIHSPP
;
A
#
# COMPACT_ATOMS: atom_id res chain seq x y z
N PRO A 1 -41.15 -23.75 -65.16
CA PRO A 1 -41.26 -22.71 -64.11
C PRO A 1 -39.98 -22.65 -63.27
N SER A 2 -39.06 -21.77 -63.63
CA SER A 2 -37.95 -21.41 -62.75
C SER A 2 -38.51 -20.50 -61.66
N THR A 3 -38.55 -21.01 -60.42
CA THR A 3 -38.83 -20.19 -59.24
C THR A 3 -37.70 -19.18 -59.12
N CYS A 4 -38.01 -17.90 -59.27
CA CYS A 4 -37.06 -16.83 -59.02
C CYS A 4 -36.87 -16.74 -57.50
N GLU A 5 -35.80 -17.35 -56.99
CA GLU A 5 -35.33 -17.09 -55.64
C GLU A 5 -34.61 -15.74 -55.63
N ILE A 6 -35.06 -14.85 -54.76
CA ILE A 6 -34.39 -13.57 -54.51
C ILE A 6 -33.25 -13.86 -53.52
N PRO A 7 -31.99 -13.53 -53.83
CA PRO A 7 -30.88 -13.73 -52.91
C PRO A 7 -31.05 -12.83 -51.69
N VAL A 8 -30.90 -13.40 -50.49
CA VAL A 8 -30.89 -12.67 -49.23
C VAL A 8 -29.44 -12.41 -48.88
N THR A 9 -29.06 -11.13 -48.80
CA THR A 9 -27.71 -10.71 -48.43
C THR A 9 -27.57 -10.62 -46.92
N GLY A 10 -26.46 -11.10 -46.37
CA GLY A 10 -26.16 -11.01 -44.95
C GLY A 10 -24.93 -11.83 -44.58
N CYS A 11 -24.71 -12.06 -43.28
CA CYS A 11 -23.64 -12.95 -42.85
C CYS A 11 -24.04 -14.43 -43.01
N THR A 12 -23.30 -15.17 -43.84
CA THR A 12 -23.55 -16.59 -44.12
C THR A 12 -22.72 -17.54 -43.26
N ALA A 13 -21.87 -17.03 -42.37
CA ALA A 13 -20.95 -17.84 -41.56
C ALA A 13 -21.59 -18.24 -40.21
N PRO A 14 -21.85 -19.54 -39.92
CA PRO A 14 -22.50 -19.98 -38.67
C PRO A 14 -21.72 -19.67 -37.39
N SER A 15 -20.41 -19.43 -37.50
CA SER A 15 -19.53 -19.06 -36.39
C SER A 15 -19.51 -17.55 -36.10
N ALA A 16 -20.19 -16.73 -36.90
CA ALA A 16 -20.30 -15.30 -36.66
C ALA A 16 -21.40 -15.00 -35.63
N ALA A 17 -21.18 -13.96 -34.81
CA ALA A 17 -22.14 -13.51 -33.80
C ALA A 17 -23.45 -12.98 -34.41
N ASN A 18 -23.39 -12.48 -35.66
CA ASN A 18 -24.55 -12.00 -36.41
C ASN A 18 -24.92 -12.92 -37.58
N PHE A 19 -24.70 -14.23 -37.43
CA PHE A 19 -25.09 -15.21 -38.45
C PHE A 19 -26.58 -15.13 -38.80
N GLU A 20 -26.89 -15.05 -40.08
CA GLU A 20 -28.26 -15.04 -40.60
C GLU A 20 -28.54 -16.35 -41.33
N SER A 21 -29.35 -17.22 -40.71
CA SER A 21 -29.69 -18.54 -41.28
C SER A 21 -30.43 -18.48 -42.63
N VAL A 22 -31.02 -17.34 -42.98
CA VAL A 22 -31.72 -17.10 -44.25
C VAL A 22 -30.83 -16.44 -45.31
N ALA A 23 -29.65 -15.95 -44.95
CA ALA A 23 -28.75 -15.31 -45.90
C ALA A 23 -28.15 -16.37 -46.86
N THR A 24 -28.26 -16.10 -48.16
CA THR A 24 -27.73 -16.97 -49.21
C THR A 24 -26.50 -16.36 -49.90
N VAL A 25 -26.24 -15.06 -49.69
CA VAL A 25 -25.10 -14.34 -50.27
C VAL A 25 -24.40 -13.49 -49.20
N LEU A 26 -23.07 -13.61 -49.09
CA LEU A 26 -22.26 -12.73 -48.24
C LEU A 26 -22.15 -11.33 -48.89
N TYR A 27 -22.83 -10.34 -48.33
CA TYR A 27 -22.71 -8.95 -48.76
C TYR A 27 -23.15 -7.97 -47.66
N PRO A 28 -22.40 -6.89 -47.39
CA PRO A 28 -21.08 -6.58 -47.94
C PRO A 28 -20.01 -7.63 -47.56
N PRO A 29 -18.80 -7.62 -48.15
CA PRO A 29 -17.75 -8.62 -47.86
C PRO A 29 -17.39 -8.74 -46.37
N GLU A 30 -17.63 -7.69 -45.58
CA GLU A 30 -17.37 -7.59 -44.15
C GLU A 30 -18.66 -7.69 -43.30
N ALA A 31 -19.73 -8.29 -43.85
CA ALA A 31 -21.01 -8.40 -43.15
C ALA A 31 -20.96 -9.26 -41.88
N CYS A 32 -19.98 -10.17 -41.74
CA CYS A 32 -19.87 -11.05 -40.58
C CYS A 32 -19.06 -10.41 -39.45
N THR A 33 -19.65 -10.38 -38.26
CA THR A 33 -19.00 -9.99 -37.00
C THR A 33 -18.62 -11.26 -36.25
N PHE A 34 -17.33 -11.49 -36.05
CA PHE A 34 -16.83 -12.62 -35.25
C PHE A 34 -16.51 -12.16 -33.83
N ALA A 35 -16.77 -13.03 -32.86
CA ALA A 35 -16.32 -12.81 -31.49
C ALA A 35 -14.79 -12.89 -31.46
N LEU A 36 -14.14 -11.81 -31.05
CA LEU A 36 -12.73 -11.76 -30.73
C LEU A 36 -12.62 -11.78 -29.20
N PRO A 37 -12.34 -12.96 -28.59
CA PRO A 37 -12.25 -13.09 -27.14
C PRO A 37 -11.07 -12.29 -26.58
N GLY A 38 -11.24 -11.79 -25.37
CA GLY A 38 -10.21 -11.11 -24.58
C GLY A 38 -10.83 -10.10 -23.64
N CYS A 39 -10.03 -9.52 -22.74
CA CYS A 39 -10.55 -8.57 -21.78
C CYS A 39 -11.07 -7.30 -22.46
N THR A 40 -12.36 -6.99 -22.29
CA THR A 40 -13.01 -5.81 -22.86
C THR A 40 -13.11 -4.63 -21.87
N ASP A 41 -12.72 -4.82 -20.62
CA ASP A 41 -12.73 -3.75 -19.61
C ASP A 41 -11.45 -2.91 -19.73
N SER A 42 -11.60 -1.61 -20.02
CA SER A 42 -10.48 -0.67 -20.16
C SER A 42 -9.79 -0.32 -18.84
N ALA A 43 -10.39 -0.66 -17.69
CA ALA A 43 -9.76 -0.54 -16.38
C ALA A 43 -8.85 -1.73 -16.03
N ALA A 44 -8.89 -2.83 -16.79
CA ALA A 44 -8.04 -3.98 -16.58
C ALA A 44 -6.62 -3.77 -17.14
N THR A 45 -5.61 -4.35 -16.48
CA THR A 45 -4.20 -4.25 -16.87
C THR A 45 -3.89 -5.00 -18.17
N ASN A 46 -4.72 -5.98 -18.53
CA ASN A 46 -4.64 -6.77 -19.75
C ASN A 46 -5.77 -6.45 -20.75
N TYR A 47 -6.32 -5.23 -20.70
CA TYR A 47 -7.31 -4.77 -21.67
C TYR A 47 -6.86 -4.98 -23.12
N ALA A 48 -7.71 -5.62 -23.92
CA ALA A 48 -7.46 -5.89 -25.33
C ALA A 48 -8.41 -5.05 -26.20
N ASN A 49 -7.91 -3.94 -26.75
CA ASN A 49 -8.73 -2.97 -27.49
C ASN A 49 -9.40 -3.53 -28.76
N ALA A 50 -8.91 -4.64 -29.29
CA ALA A 50 -9.48 -5.32 -30.45
C ALA A 50 -10.57 -6.32 -30.07
N SER A 51 -10.60 -6.77 -28.80
CA SER A 51 -11.56 -7.76 -28.32
C SER A 51 -12.96 -7.14 -28.24
N ASN A 52 -13.95 -7.91 -28.68
CA ASN A 52 -15.36 -7.50 -28.70
C ASN A 52 -16.25 -8.46 -27.89
N SER A 53 -15.65 -9.45 -27.24
CA SER A 53 -16.30 -10.43 -26.40
C SER A 53 -15.41 -10.68 -25.19
N ASP A 54 -15.91 -10.37 -24.00
CA ASP A 54 -15.19 -10.68 -22.76
C ASP A 54 -15.04 -12.20 -22.60
N ASP A 55 -13.82 -12.65 -22.34
CA ASP A 55 -13.50 -14.06 -22.07
C ASP A 55 -13.33 -14.34 -20.56
N GLY A 56 -13.52 -13.33 -19.72
CA GLY A 56 -13.40 -13.44 -18.26
C GLY A 56 -11.95 -13.48 -17.78
N THR A 57 -10.97 -13.17 -18.64
CA THR A 57 -9.54 -13.18 -18.27
C THR A 57 -9.03 -11.83 -17.77
N CYS A 58 -9.89 -10.81 -17.62
CA CYS A 58 -9.49 -9.49 -17.13
C CYS A 58 -8.73 -9.56 -15.79
N GLN A 59 -7.59 -8.89 -15.73
CA GLN A 59 -6.74 -8.74 -14.56
C GLN A 59 -6.81 -7.29 -14.10
N TYR A 60 -6.92 -7.08 -12.80
CA TYR A 60 -7.03 -5.75 -12.21
C TYR A 60 -5.89 -5.53 -11.23
N ASP A 61 -5.45 -4.29 -11.13
CA ASP A 61 -4.52 -3.91 -10.09
C ASP A 61 -5.17 -4.02 -8.71
N VAL A 62 -4.43 -4.63 -7.79
CA VAL A 62 -4.80 -4.65 -6.37
C VAL A 62 -4.04 -3.52 -5.69
N PHE A 63 -4.81 -2.55 -5.20
CA PHE A 63 -4.28 -1.37 -4.53
C PHE A 63 -3.91 -1.67 -3.08
N GLY A 64 -2.70 -1.31 -2.68
CA GLY A 64 -2.25 -1.44 -1.29
C GLY A 64 -0.78 -1.08 -1.11
N CYS A 65 -0.26 -1.22 0.11
CA CYS A 65 1.16 -1.05 0.35
C CYS A 65 1.93 -2.31 -0.06
N THR A 66 2.90 -2.15 -0.95
CA THR A 66 3.75 -3.26 -1.46
C THR A 66 5.08 -3.40 -0.70
N ALA A 67 5.36 -2.51 0.25
CA ALA A 67 6.59 -2.55 1.05
C ALA A 67 6.43 -3.51 2.25
N PRO A 68 7.22 -4.60 2.33
CA PRO A 68 7.07 -5.61 3.38
C PRO A 68 7.42 -5.10 4.79
N GLU A 69 8.18 -4.01 4.91
CA GLU A 69 8.52 -3.38 6.18
C GLU A 69 7.40 -2.47 6.74
N ALA A 70 6.33 -2.23 5.96
CA ALA A 70 5.21 -1.42 6.40
C ALA A 70 4.24 -2.22 7.29
N LEU A 71 3.67 -1.54 8.29
CA LEU A 71 2.64 -2.07 9.19
C LEU A 71 1.34 -2.46 8.46
N ASN A 72 1.07 -1.85 7.31
CA ASN A 72 -0.09 -2.13 6.45
C ASN A 72 0.29 -2.81 5.14
N TYR A 73 1.40 -3.56 5.11
CA TYR A 73 1.81 -4.36 3.96
C TYR A 73 0.67 -5.30 3.50
N ASN A 74 0.42 -5.31 2.19
CA ASN A 74 -0.50 -6.23 1.55
C ASN A 74 0.26 -7.03 0.48
N SER A 75 0.40 -8.34 0.69
CA SER A 75 1.09 -9.24 -0.23
C SER A 75 0.40 -9.41 -1.57
N ASP A 76 -0.91 -9.14 -1.63
CA ASP A 76 -1.69 -9.26 -2.85
C ASP A 76 -1.68 -7.96 -3.66
N ALA A 77 -1.17 -6.86 -3.09
CA ALA A 77 -1.11 -5.57 -3.77
C ALA A 77 -0.13 -5.64 -4.95
N THR A 78 -0.59 -5.27 -6.14
CA THR A 78 0.21 -5.17 -7.35
C THR A 78 0.68 -3.73 -7.61
N LEU A 79 0.00 -2.75 -7.01
CA LEU A 79 0.29 -1.33 -7.21
C LEU A 79 0.17 -0.54 -5.90
N GLY A 80 1.19 0.30 -5.64
CA GLY A 80 1.19 1.26 -4.55
C GLY A 80 0.09 2.30 -4.75
N ALA A 81 -0.88 2.35 -3.83
CA ALA A 81 -2.00 3.28 -3.93
C ALA A 81 -1.69 4.59 -3.20
N ALA A 82 -1.75 5.73 -3.89
CA ALA A 82 -1.65 7.04 -3.23
C ALA A 82 -2.72 7.23 -2.14
N SER A 83 -3.89 6.60 -2.31
CA SER A 83 -4.99 6.59 -1.34
C SER A 83 -4.74 5.68 -0.12
N VAL A 84 -3.80 4.74 -0.21
CA VAL A 84 -3.42 3.84 0.89
C VAL A 84 -1.89 3.91 1.06
N PRO A 85 -1.39 5.02 1.62
CA PRO A 85 0.04 5.16 1.85
C PRO A 85 0.56 4.07 2.77
N CYS A 86 1.80 3.63 2.55
CA CYS A 86 2.49 2.73 3.46
C CYS A 86 2.70 3.41 4.82
N VAL A 87 2.34 2.71 5.89
CA VAL A 87 2.55 3.14 7.28
C VAL A 87 3.75 2.38 7.81
N TYR A 88 4.82 3.08 8.12
CA TYR A 88 6.04 2.45 8.65
C TYR A 88 6.05 2.50 10.18
N PRO A 89 6.72 1.52 10.82
CA PRO A 89 6.96 1.61 12.24
C PRO A 89 7.83 2.83 12.57
N ILE A 90 7.47 3.53 13.65
CA ILE A 90 8.30 4.56 14.27
C ILE A 90 9.17 3.84 15.31
N SER A 91 10.47 3.70 15.01
CA SER A 91 11.46 3.15 15.94
C SER A 91 11.83 4.18 17.00
N GLY A 92 11.97 3.75 18.24
CA GLY A 92 12.38 4.62 19.35
C GLY A 92 12.16 4.01 20.74
N CYS A 93 12.25 4.85 21.77
CA CYS A 93 12.09 4.40 23.14
C CYS A 93 10.63 4.48 23.62
N ALA A 94 10.05 3.33 23.97
CA ALA A 94 8.69 3.22 24.54
C ALA A 94 8.70 3.06 26.07
N GLU A 95 9.86 3.19 26.73
CA GLU A 95 10.00 3.04 28.18
C GLU A 95 9.82 4.38 28.89
N SER A 96 8.80 4.49 29.77
CA SER A 96 8.44 5.75 30.44
C SER A 96 9.51 6.33 31.38
N ASN A 97 10.50 5.52 31.76
CA ASN A 97 11.64 5.92 32.59
C ASN A 97 12.84 6.41 31.75
N ALA A 98 12.78 6.34 30.43
CA ALA A 98 13.79 6.92 29.54
C ALA A 98 13.51 8.41 29.31
N ARG A 99 14.57 9.20 29.08
CA ARG A 99 14.45 10.65 28.83
C ARG A 99 13.84 10.97 27.47
N ASN A 100 14.10 10.12 26.49
CA ASN A 100 13.56 10.19 25.14
C ASN A 100 12.35 9.27 24.95
N PHE A 101 11.63 8.96 26.03
CA PHE A 101 10.35 8.27 25.96
C PHE A 101 9.40 9.00 25.00
N ALA A 102 8.87 8.27 24.03
CA ALA A 102 7.90 8.76 23.07
C ALA A 102 6.74 7.76 22.95
N SER A 103 5.52 8.23 23.22
CA SER A 103 4.33 7.38 23.28
C SER A 103 3.76 6.99 21.90
N ASP A 104 4.23 7.64 20.84
CA ASP A 104 3.89 7.38 19.45
C ASP A 104 4.84 6.39 18.76
N VAL A 105 5.87 5.91 19.46
CA VAL A 105 6.72 4.81 19.03
C VAL A 105 5.88 3.56 18.82
N THR A 106 5.96 2.98 17.64
CA THR A 106 5.26 1.74 17.29
C THR A 106 6.20 0.53 17.23
N GLN A 107 7.51 0.76 17.29
CA GLN A 107 8.54 -0.29 17.39
C GLN A 107 9.57 0.13 18.44
N HIS A 108 9.53 -0.54 19.59
CA HIS A 108 10.45 -0.24 20.67
C HIS A 108 11.88 -0.73 20.34
N ASP A 109 12.84 0.19 20.36
CA ASP A 109 14.27 -0.09 20.33
C ASP A 109 14.89 0.31 21.68
N ALA A 110 15.30 -0.70 22.47
CA ALA A 110 15.93 -0.49 23.78
C ALA A 110 17.34 0.13 23.67
N GLY A 111 18.01 -0.02 22.53
CA GLY A 111 19.34 0.57 22.27
C GLY A 111 19.28 2.08 22.03
N GLU A 112 18.13 2.61 21.63
CA GLU A 112 17.90 4.05 21.48
C GLU A 112 17.46 4.73 22.78
N CYS A 113 17.11 3.98 23.83
CA CYS A 113 16.66 4.57 25.08
C CYS A 113 17.78 5.30 25.82
N ASP A 114 17.60 6.61 25.98
CA ASP A 114 18.50 7.47 26.72
C ASP A 114 18.17 7.44 28.22
N TYR A 115 18.94 6.63 28.93
CA TYR A 115 19.04 6.64 30.39
C TYR A 115 20.17 7.55 30.89
N THR A 116 20.94 8.12 29.99
CA THR A 116 22.16 8.88 30.24
C THR A 116 21.92 10.38 30.27
N ARG A 117 21.46 10.89 31.43
CA ARG A 117 22.42 11.62 32.28
C ARG A 117 22.14 11.29 33.72
N PRO A 118 23.19 11.18 34.54
CA PRO A 118 22.98 11.20 35.96
C PRO A 118 22.27 12.49 36.37
N ILE A 119 21.43 12.43 37.39
CA ILE A 119 20.89 13.61 38.05
C ILE A 119 22.11 14.29 38.66
N ILE A 120 22.51 15.42 38.09
CA ILE A 120 23.69 16.17 38.52
C ILE A 120 23.23 17.07 39.67
N GLY A 121 23.82 16.87 40.83
CA GLY A 121 23.48 17.61 42.03
C GLY A 121 24.47 17.33 43.14
N CYS A 122 24.32 18.04 44.25
CA CYS A 122 25.23 17.87 45.37
C CYS A 122 24.95 16.55 46.10
N MET A 123 25.89 15.61 46.09
CA MET A 123 25.78 14.33 46.82
C MET A 123 26.42 14.39 48.22
N SER A 124 26.90 15.57 48.65
CA SER A 124 27.46 15.77 49.99
C SER A 124 26.37 15.88 51.05
N ALA A 125 26.32 14.91 51.97
CA ALA A 125 25.39 14.90 53.11
C ALA A 125 25.57 16.08 54.08
N LEU A 126 26.65 16.86 53.94
CA LEU A 126 26.94 18.05 54.75
C LEU A 126 26.51 19.36 54.08
N ALA A 127 26.02 19.33 52.84
CA ALA A 127 25.54 20.50 52.13
C ALA A 127 24.04 20.76 52.37
N TYR A 128 23.64 22.03 52.35
CA TYR A 128 22.23 22.43 52.50
C TYR A 128 21.33 21.95 51.38
N ASN A 129 21.89 21.85 50.18
CA ASN A 129 21.19 21.44 48.98
C ASN A 129 21.63 20.04 48.54
N PHE A 130 21.91 19.16 49.51
CA PHE A 130 22.07 17.73 49.24
C PHE A 130 20.89 17.22 48.41
N ASP A 131 21.18 16.72 47.22
CA ASP A 131 20.21 16.13 46.30
C ASP A 131 20.31 14.61 46.42
N SER A 132 19.37 14.02 47.15
CA SER A 132 19.30 12.56 47.33
C SER A 132 18.94 11.80 46.05
N LEU A 133 18.47 12.51 45.01
CA LEU A 133 18.18 11.94 43.71
C LEU A 133 19.37 12.07 42.76
N ALA A 134 20.41 12.83 43.12
CA ALA A 134 21.61 12.94 42.32
C ALA A 134 22.29 11.58 42.13
N THR A 135 22.56 11.24 40.88
CA THR A 135 23.29 10.03 40.50
C THR A 135 24.70 10.34 39.99
N GLN A 136 25.10 11.61 40.00
CA GLN A 136 26.47 12.09 39.81
C GLN A 136 26.69 13.38 40.60
N ASP A 137 27.77 13.40 41.36
CA ASP A 137 28.10 14.53 42.24
C ASP A 137 28.57 15.74 41.42
N ASP A 138 27.95 16.89 41.68
CA ASP A 138 28.46 18.21 41.29
C ASP A 138 28.86 18.98 42.55
N PRO A 139 30.14 18.87 42.99
CA PRO A 139 30.61 19.54 44.20
C PRO A 139 30.59 21.07 44.07
N ALA A 140 30.53 21.63 42.86
CA ALA A 140 30.40 23.07 42.66
C ALA A 140 28.96 23.56 42.92
N SER A 141 27.98 22.66 42.87
CA SER A 141 26.59 22.96 43.25
C SER A 141 26.39 22.96 44.77
N CYS A 142 27.27 22.33 45.56
CA CYS A 142 27.09 22.17 47.01
C CYS A 142 27.20 23.49 47.80
N LEU A 143 26.12 23.84 48.51
CA LEU A 143 26.06 24.94 49.47
C LEU A 143 26.47 24.43 50.85
N ILE A 144 27.76 24.49 51.13
CA ILE A 144 28.33 24.22 52.45
C ILE A 144 28.46 25.52 53.25
N HIS A 145 28.26 25.46 54.57
CA HIS A 145 28.55 26.60 55.44
C HIS A 145 30.00 27.04 55.22
N SER A 146 30.21 28.33 54.92
CA SER A 146 31.49 28.94 55.25
C SER A 146 31.59 28.93 56.77
N PRO A 147 32.63 28.33 57.37
CA PRO A 147 32.80 28.45 58.81
C PRO A 147 32.94 29.94 59.18
N PRO A 148 32.42 30.36 60.35
CA PRO A 148 32.65 31.70 60.87
C PRO A 148 34.13 31.98 61.13
#